data_AF-A0A8H7C6M0-F1
#
_entry.id   AF-A0A8H7C6M0-F1
#
_cell.length_a   1.000
_cell.length_b   1.000
_cell.length_c   1.000
_cell.angle_alpha   90.00
_cell.angle_beta   90.00
_cell.angle_gamma   90.00
#
_symmetry.space_group_name_H-M   'P 1'
#
loop_
_entity.id
_entity.type
_entity.pdbx_description
1 polymer ?
#
loop_
_entity_poly.entity_id
_entity_poly.type
_entity_poly.pdbx_seq_one_letter_code
_entity_poly.pdbx_strand_id
1 'polypeptide(L)'
;MSEQRAPVLTASMHDLRYFSALLRGINFTNRATVTVTRQGLTVKVEEARTVTGTAFVFSDVFDEYVYHSENSDAEGQAQSSQTELDIIAFEVSLNTLIDCLNIFGTAGLATSTGGSSNRRWKRPGEGSDHESGDDHDARARANRIEPFVGASEKHTGMRMTYAGSGYPLTLLIAEDANGPTTTCEIATYEPEPSLDFDFDNSRMVLKIILKSSWFRDALSELDPSYDKLTFISNPPDAVDEATTGRQRRRNGTKPILRIKAGGNFGSTEMDYPNDRDVLETFECTRSISFSYRFSHIAKALRALQSSTKTSLRIDDEGLLSLQFMMPSSKTRSSEGEGPQAFIDFQCLALDDDVI
;
A
#
# COMPACT_ATOMS: atom_id res chain seq x y z
N MET A 1 -28.79 31.39 16.45
CA MET A 1 -28.55 29.94 16.55
C MET A 1 -28.34 29.47 15.12
N SER A 2 -27.09 29.30 14.71
CA SER A 2 -26.77 28.71 13.42
C SER A 2 -27.14 27.23 13.45
N GLU A 3 -27.97 26.77 12.51
CA GLU A 3 -28.21 25.34 12.29
C GLU A 3 -26.86 24.66 12.07
N GLN A 4 -26.44 23.81 13.00
CA GLN A 4 -25.29 22.93 12.79
C GLN A 4 -25.73 21.85 11.81
N ARG A 5 -25.47 22.09 10.52
CA ARG A 5 -25.64 21.08 9.47
C ARG A 5 -24.78 19.87 9.85
N ALA A 6 -25.34 18.67 9.74
CA ALA A 6 -24.61 17.45 10.04
C ALA A 6 -23.37 17.34 9.12
N PRO A 7 -22.23 16.87 9.62
CA PRO A 7 -21.04 16.73 8.80
C PRO A 7 -21.28 15.73 7.66
N VAL A 8 -20.69 16.02 6.50
CA VAL A 8 -20.72 15.16 5.31
C VAL A 8 -20.10 13.79 5.58
N LEU A 9 -18.96 13.76 6.27
CA LEU A 9 -18.30 12.52 6.65
C LEU A 9 -18.00 12.55 8.14
N THR A 10 -18.32 11.43 8.79
CA THR A 10 -17.82 11.07 10.11
C THR A 10 -17.33 9.64 10.05
N ALA A 11 -16.06 9.43 10.37
CA ALA A 11 -15.48 8.09 10.44
C ALA A 11 -14.62 7.94 11.69
N SER A 12 -14.65 6.79 12.36
CA SER A 12 -13.79 6.53 13.52
C SER A 12 -13.15 5.15 13.49
N MET A 13 -11.99 5.03 14.14
CA MET A 13 -11.29 3.75 14.32
C MET A 13 -10.49 3.78 15.63
N HIS A 14 -10.50 2.67 16.35
CA HIS A 14 -9.71 2.48 17.57
C HIS A 14 -8.21 2.26 17.31
N ASP A 15 -7.85 1.77 16.12
CA ASP A 15 -6.46 1.56 15.71
C ASP A 15 -6.19 2.16 14.33
N LEU A 16 -5.55 3.34 14.32
CA LEU A 16 -5.20 4.04 13.08
C LEU A 16 -3.99 3.48 12.35
N ARG A 17 -3.26 2.48 12.90
CA ARG A 17 -2.05 1.93 12.27
C ARG A 17 -2.36 1.32 10.91
N TYR A 18 -3.51 0.64 10.79
CA TYR A 18 -3.93 0.02 9.55
C TYR A 18 -4.19 1.07 8.46
N PHE A 19 -5.00 2.09 8.76
CA PHE A 19 -5.25 3.20 7.84
C PHE A 19 -3.98 3.96 7.47
N SER A 20 -3.10 4.22 8.44
CA SER A 20 -1.82 4.89 8.20
C SER A 20 -0.89 4.06 7.32
N ALA A 21 -0.92 2.73 7.40
CA ALA A 21 -0.14 1.85 6.53
C ALA A 21 -0.59 1.93 5.07
N LEU A 22 -1.91 2.01 4.84
CA LEU A 22 -2.49 2.18 3.50
C LEU A 22 -1.98 3.48 2.87
N LEU A 23 -2.09 4.59 3.60
CA LEU A 23 -1.65 5.90 3.12
C LEU A 23 -0.14 5.96 2.86
N ARG A 24 0.68 5.37 3.74
CA ARG A 24 2.14 5.27 3.50
C ARG A 24 2.47 4.45 2.27
N GLY A 25 1.70 3.38 2.00
CA GLY A 25 1.88 2.52 0.84
C GLY A 25 1.74 3.25 -0.50
N ILE A 26 0.94 4.33 -0.54
CA ILE A 26 0.72 5.15 -1.73
C ILE A 26 1.45 6.51 -1.68
N ASN A 27 2.25 6.81 -0.64
CA ASN A 27 2.79 8.15 -0.43
C ASN A 27 3.97 8.56 -1.34
N PHE A 28 3.87 8.39 -2.66
CA PHE A 28 4.93 8.80 -3.59
C PHE A 28 4.70 10.19 -4.21
N THR A 29 3.51 10.77 -4.05
CA THR A 29 3.19 12.15 -4.40
C THR A 29 2.41 12.80 -3.24
N ASN A 30 2.69 14.08 -2.97
CA ASN A 30 2.09 14.76 -1.81
C ASN A 30 0.63 15.17 -2.01
N ARG A 31 0.18 15.29 -3.25
CA ARG A 31 -1.21 15.67 -3.54
C ARG A 31 -2.05 14.41 -3.68
N ALA A 32 -3.01 14.21 -2.78
CA ALA A 32 -3.91 13.07 -2.80
C ALA A 32 -5.36 13.50 -2.92
N THR A 33 -6.08 12.87 -3.83
CA THR A 33 -7.52 13.02 -3.99
C THR A 33 -8.21 12.00 -3.10
N VAL A 34 -9.02 12.49 -2.17
CA VAL A 34 -9.83 11.68 -1.26
C VAL A 34 -11.26 11.67 -1.78
N THR A 35 -11.76 10.48 -2.09
CA THR A 35 -13.12 10.24 -2.58
C THR A 35 -13.91 9.48 -1.52
N VAL A 36 -15.06 10.02 -1.14
CA VAL A 36 -15.93 9.50 -0.08
C VAL A 36 -17.22 9.00 -0.71
N THR A 37 -17.62 7.78 -0.36
CA THR A 37 -18.85 7.13 -0.83
C THR A 37 -19.52 6.38 0.31
N ARG A 38 -20.75 5.90 0.13
CA ARG A 38 -21.39 5.01 1.13
C ARG A 38 -20.63 3.71 1.38
N GLN A 39 -19.84 3.23 0.42
CA GLN A 39 -19.08 1.98 0.53
C GLN A 39 -17.75 2.17 1.27
N GLY A 40 -17.26 3.39 1.40
CA GLY A 40 -15.98 3.68 2.03
C GLY A 40 -15.22 4.85 1.40
N LEU A 41 -13.94 4.91 1.75
CA LEU A 41 -12.99 5.94 1.35
C LEU A 41 -12.04 5.39 0.27
N THR A 42 -11.80 6.19 -0.77
CA THR A 42 -10.72 5.95 -1.73
C THR A 42 -9.73 7.10 -1.66
N VAL A 43 -8.44 6.81 -1.50
CA VAL A 43 -7.38 7.83 -1.53
C VAL A 43 -6.48 7.53 -2.71
N LYS A 44 -6.44 8.44 -3.69
CA LYS A 44 -5.72 8.28 -4.95
C LYS A 44 -4.61 9.32 -5.06
N VAL A 45 -3.44 8.88 -5.51
CA VAL A 45 -2.34 9.74 -5.95
C VAL A 45 -1.99 9.41 -7.40
N GLU A 46 -1.49 10.40 -8.12
CA GLU A 46 -1.06 10.27 -9.50
C GLU A 46 0.28 10.98 -9.69
N GLU A 47 1.16 10.40 -10.51
CA GLU A 47 2.37 11.07 -10.95
C GLU A 47 2.58 10.92 -12.46
N ALA A 48 2.96 12.01 -13.10
CA ALA A 48 3.36 12.05 -14.50
C ALA A 48 2.35 11.41 -15.48
N ARG A 49 1.06 11.37 -15.15
CA ARG A 49 -0.01 10.81 -16.00
C ARG A 49 0.21 9.36 -16.44
N THR A 50 1.06 8.62 -15.73
CA THR A 50 1.52 7.28 -16.14
C THR A 50 1.53 6.30 -15.00
N VAL A 51 1.44 6.77 -13.75
CA VAL A 51 1.37 5.92 -12.57
C VAL A 51 0.35 6.47 -11.58
N THR A 52 -0.48 5.58 -11.04
CA THR A 52 -1.44 5.87 -9.98
C THR A 52 -1.24 4.91 -8.81
N GLY A 53 -1.59 5.38 -7.62
CA GLY A 53 -1.62 4.58 -6.40
C GLY A 53 -2.90 4.89 -5.67
N THR A 54 -3.74 3.88 -5.50
CA THR A 54 -5.08 4.03 -4.96
C THR A 54 -5.24 3.11 -3.75
N ALA A 55 -5.50 3.69 -2.58
CA ALA A 55 -5.90 2.94 -1.40
C ALA A 55 -7.42 2.91 -1.31
N PHE A 56 -7.99 1.71 -1.35
CA PHE A 56 -9.41 1.47 -1.14
C PHE A 56 -9.64 1.03 0.30
N VAL A 57 -10.47 1.75 1.04
CA VAL A 57 -10.78 1.51 2.45
C VAL A 57 -12.29 1.39 2.62
N PHE A 58 -12.80 0.17 2.76
CA PHE A 58 -14.23 -0.05 2.90
C PHE A 58 -14.74 0.45 4.26
N SER A 59 -16.02 0.80 4.31
CA SER A 59 -16.70 1.30 5.53
C SER A 59 -16.50 0.39 6.74
N ASP A 60 -16.41 -0.93 6.51
CA ASP A 60 -16.31 -1.95 7.56
C ASP A 60 -14.96 -1.93 8.30
N VAL A 61 -13.95 -1.23 7.76
CA VAL A 61 -12.68 -0.97 8.45
C VAL A 61 -12.89 -0.06 9.65
N PHE A 62 -13.83 0.87 9.54
CA PHE A 62 -14.13 1.86 10.57
C PHE A 62 -15.07 1.27 11.63
N ASP A 63 -14.96 1.77 12.86
CA ASP A 63 -15.90 1.43 13.94
C ASP A 63 -17.21 2.21 13.80
N GLU A 64 -17.11 3.43 13.25
CA GLU A 64 -18.23 4.27 12.84
C GLU A 64 -17.92 4.81 11.45
N TYR A 65 -18.88 4.73 10.53
CA TYR A 65 -18.79 5.36 9.21
C TYR A 65 -20.16 5.92 8.84
N VAL A 66 -20.26 7.24 8.78
CA VAL A 66 -21.48 7.98 8.45
C VAL A 66 -21.16 8.95 7.33
N TYR A 67 -21.85 8.78 6.21
CA TYR A 67 -21.72 9.62 5.02
C TYR A 67 -23.06 10.21 4.62
N HIS A 68 -23.12 11.54 4.51
CA HIS A 68 -24.29 12.31 4.09
C HIS A 68 -23.97 12.99 2.76
N SER A 69 -24.70 12.66 1.70
CA SER A 69 -24.54 13.30 0.38
C SER A 69 -24.97 14.77 0.44
N GLU A 70 -24.15 15.68 -0.08
CA GLU A 70 -24.43 17.12 -0.10
C GLU A 70 -25.62 17.51 -0.99
N ASN A 71 -26.08 16.60 -1.86
CA ASN A 71 -27.09 16.85 -2.89
C ASN A 71 -28.49 16.29 -2.59
N SER A 72 -28.75 15.73 -1.40
CA SER A 72 -30.08 15.20 -1.07
C SER A 72 -31.17 16.28 -0.89
N ASP A 73 -30.81 17.56 -0.85
CA ASP A 73 -31.74 18.68 -0.67
C ASP A 73 -32.20 19.33 -2.00
N ALA A 74 -31.68 18.90 -3.15
CA ALA A 74 -32.07 19.42 -4.46
C ALA A 74 -33.25 18.63 -5.06
N GLU A 75 -34.45 18.84 -4.53
CA GLU A 75 -35.69 18.42 -5.20
C GLU A 75 -35.83 19.13 -6.55
N GLY A 76 -35.55 18.41 -7.63
CA GLY A 76 -36.07 18.69 -8.97
C GLY A 76 -35.14 19.47 -9.90
N GLN A 77 -34.32 18.76 -10.68
CA GLN A 77 -34.40 18.75 -12.15
C GLN A 77 -33.21 17.98 -12.78
N ALA A 78 -33.55 17.26 -13.85
CA ALA A 78 -32.70 16.74 -14.92
C ALA A 78 -31.97 15.38 -14.71
N GLN A 79 -32.31 14.49 -15.64
CA GLN A 79 -31.72 13.18 -15.91
C GLN A 79 -30.31 13.35 -16.52
N SER A 80 -29.28 13.08 -15.72
CA SER A 80 -27.98 12.61 -16.20
C SER A 80 -27.35 11.74 -15.11
N SER A 81 -26.99 10.50 -15.45
CA SER A 81 -26.13 9.57 -14.68
C SER A 81 -26.28 9.62 -13.14
N GLN A 82 -27.24 8.86 -12.59
CA GLN A 82 -27.50 8.71 -11.15
C GLN A 82 -26.28 8.27 -10.28
N THR A 83 -25.14 7.91 -10.88
CA THR A 83 -23.95 7.42 -10.17
C THR A 83 -22.99 8.53 -9.71
N GLU A 84 -22.97 9.69 -10.37
CA GLU A 84 -22.02 10.78 -10.04
C GLU A 84 -22.50 11.68 -8.89
N LEU A 85 -23.77 11.55 -8.47
CA LEU A 85 -24.41 12.47 -7.52
C LEU A 85 -24.21 12.11 -6.04
N ASP A 86 -23.62 10.95 -5.74
CA ASP A 86 -23.50 10.41 -4.37
C ASP A 86 -22.04 10.25 -3.91
N ILE A 87 -21.13 10.98 -4.55
CA ILE A 87 -19.69 10.93 -4.31
C ILE A 87 -19.19 12.33 -3.99
N ILE A 88 -18.34 12.46 -2.97
CA ILE A 88 -17.65 13.71 -2.64
C ILE A 88 -16.16 13.49 -2.77
N ALA A 89 -15.48 14.41 -3.46
CA ALA A 89 -14.05 14.37 -3.66
C ALA A 89 -13.42 15.70 -3.23
N PHE A 90 -12.28 15.60 -2.55
CA PHE A 90 -11.47 16.75 -2.17
C PHE A 90 -9.99 16.35 -2.14
N GLU A 91 -9.10 17.31 -2.32
CA GLU A 91 -7.66 17.08 -2.24
C GLU A 91 -7.08 17.49 -0.88
N VAL A 92 -6.05 16.75 -0.45
CA VAL A 92 -5.28 17.04 0.76
C VAL A 92 -3.78 16.85 0.51
N SER A 93 -2.97 17.49 1.35
CA SER A 93 -1.53 17.19 1.48
C SER A 93 -1.36 15.85 2.20
N LEU A 94 -1.02 14.79 1.46
CA LEU A 94 -0.87 13.43 1.95
C LEU A 94 0.22 13.31 3.03
N ASN A 95 1.35 14.01 2.87
CA ASN A 95 2.40 14.03 3.90
C ASN A 95 1.86 14.64 5.19
N THR A 96 1.13 15.76 5.12
CA THR A 96 0.52 16.39 6.29
C THR A 96 -0.49 15.47 6.96
N LEU A 97 -1.33 14.79 6.17
CA LEU A 97 -2.27 13.79 6.69
C LEU A 97 -1.54 12.66 7.43
N ILE A 98 -0.49 12.09 6.83
CA ILE A 98 0.30 11.01 7.45
C ILE A 98 1.02 11.50 8.71
N ASP A 99 1.57 12.71 8.71
CA ASP A 99 2.24 13.31 9.86
C ASP A 99 1.27 13.54 11.01
N CYS A 100 0.06 14.05 10.73
CA CYS A 100 -1.01 14.19 11.72
C CYS A 100 -1.39 12.83 12.32
N LEU A 101 -1.61 11.80 11.48
CA LEU A 101 -1.91 10.44 11.96
C LEU A 101 -0.79 9.86 12.83
N ASN A 102 0.45 10.26 12.60
CA ASN A 102 1.62 9.80 13.34
C ASN A 102 2.07 10.77 14.45
N ILE A 103 1.21 11.68 14.92
CA ILE A 103 1.58 12.71 15.90
C ILE A 103 2.15 12.13 17.21
N PHE A 104 1.65 10.96 17.63
CA PHE A 104 2.13 10.25 18.82
C PHE A 104 3.25 9.23 18.52
N GLY A 105 3.66 9.08 17.24
CA GLY A 105 4.71 8.14 16.82
C GLY A 105 4.33 6.66 16.87
N THR A 106 3.07 6.36 17.19
CA THR A 106 2.51 5.01 17.36
C THR A 106 1.88 4.43 16.09
N ALA A 107 1.78 5.23 15.02
CA ALA A 107 1.05 4.88 13.80
C ALA A 107 1.84 3.97 12.84
N GLY A 108 3.08 3.61 13.16
CA GLY A 108 3.88 2.66 12.37
C GLY A 108 3.47 1.22 12.65
N LEU A 109 3.48 0.35 11.62
CA LEU A 109 3.52 -1.09 11.89
C LEU A 109 4.82 -1.38 12.63
N ALA A 110 4.73 -2.06 13.76
CA ALA A 110 5.90 -2.51 14.50
C ALA A 110 6.72 -3.47 13.62
N THR A 111 7.68 -2.96 12.86
CA THR A 111 8.80 -3.76 12.39
C THR A 111 9.64 -4.04 13.62
N SER A 112 9.79 -5.31 13.99
CA SER A 112 10.73 -5.75 15.02
C SER A 112 12.17 -5.48 14.55
N THR A 113 12.57 -4.23 14.58
CA THR A 113 13.93 -3.77 14.42
C THR A 113 14.29 -3.07 15.71
N GLY A 114 14.96 -3.82 16.60
CA GLY A 114 15.50 -3.29 17.83
C GLY A 114 16.35 -2.06 17.54
N GLY A 115 15.96 -0.92 18.10
CA GLY A 115 16.59 0.37 17.83
C GLY A 115 16.04 1.46 18.74
N SER A 116 16.46 1.39 20.02
CA SER A 116 16.38 2.41 21.07
C SER A 116 15.96 3.83 20.63
N SER A 117 14.73 4.24 20.98
CA SER A 117 14.42 5.64 21.24
C SER A 117 14.35 5.84 22.75
N ASN A 118 15.49 6.19 23.35
CA ASN A 118 15.48 6.86 24.64
C ASN A 118 16.61 7.89 24.67
N ARG A 119 16.43 9.02 23.95
CA ARG A 119 17.25 10.21 24.20
C ARG A 119 16.70 10.93 25.43
N ARG A 120 17.03 10.38 26.61
CA ARG A 120 16.85 11.08 27.88
C ARG A 120 18.01 12.05 28.07
N TRP A 121 17.73 13.35 28.04
CA TRP A 121 18.69 14.41 28.38
C TRP A 121 19.35 14.11 29.75
N LYS A 122 20.66 13.85 29.76
CA LYS A 122 21.47 13.87 30.98
C LYS A 122 22.07 15.27 31.15
N ARG A 123 21.81 15.88 32.32
CA ARG A 123 22.52 17.08 32.77
C ARG A 123 23.96 16.73 33.16
N PRO A 124 24.96 17.58 32.88
CA PRO A 124 26.34 17.31 33.26
C PRO A 124 26.58 17.73 34.72
N GLY A 125 27.07 16.79 35.53
CA GLY A 125 27.56 17.06 36.88
C GLY A 125 27.07 16.06 37.91
N GLU A 126 27.74 14.91 38.01
CA GLU A 126 27.94 14.15 39.24
C GLU A 126 28.87 12.97 38.91
N GLY A 127 29.96 12.87 39.70
CA GLY A 127 31.08 11.96 39.46
C GLY A 127 31.07 10.70 40.32
N SER A 128 32.27 10.11 40.37
CA SER A 128 32.79 9.02 41.23
C SER A 128 32.34 7.57 40.95
N ASP A 129 33.27 6.83 40.33
CA ASP A 129 34.04 5.70 40.88
C ASP A 129 33.31 4.55 41.61
N HIS A 130 33.42 3.33 41.06
CA HIS A 130 33.93 2.15 41.76
C HIS A 130 34.18 0.96 40.81
N GLU A 131 35.40 0.42 40.84
CA GLU A 131 35.82 -0.84 40.24
C GLU A 131 35.46 -2.05 41.13
N SER A 132 35.25 -3.22 40.50
CA SER A 132 35.83 -4.55 40.86
C SER A 132 34.83 -5.71 40.91
N GLY A 133 35.23 -6.86 40.35
CA GLY A 133 34.95 -8.19 40.94
C GLY A 133 34.32 -9.27 40.06
N ASP A 134 35.17 -9.97 39.31
CA ASP A 134 35.29 -11.43 39.07
C ASP A 134 34.12 -12.45 39.12
N ASP A 135 34.18 -13.34 38.11
CA ASP A 135 34.02 -14.81 38.08
C ASP A 135 32.80 -15.55 38.70
N HIS A 136 32.04 -16.28 37.86
CA HIS A 136 32.07 -17.76 37.78
C HIS A 136 30.91 -18.37 36.92
N ASP A 137 31.30 -19.36 36.11
CA ASP A 137 30.62 -20.59 35.70
C ASP A 137 29.15 -20.62 35.18
N ALA A 138 29.08 -20.89 33.88
CA ALA A 138 28.56 -22.13 33.27
C ALA A 138 27.30 -22.84 33.87
N ARG A 139 26.33 -23.04 32.95
CA ARG A 139 25.29 -24.10 32.87
C ARG A 139 23.94 -23.82 33.55
N ALA A 140 22.99 -23.35 32.75
CA ALA A 140 21.63 -23.89 32.76
C ALA A 140 20.90 -23.56 31.44
N ARG A 141 21.01 -24.46 30.45
CA ARG A 141 19.97 -24.61 29.42
C ARG A 141 18.80 -25.35 30.09
N ALA A 142 17.76 -24.62 30.45
CA ALA A 142 16.38 -25.11 30.47
C ALA A 142 15.44 -23.95 30.85
N ASN A 143 14.31 -23.88 30.13
CA ASN A 143 13.11 -23.10 30.43
C ASN A 143 13.18 -21.58 30.26
N ARG A 144 12.74 -21.11 29.09
CA ARG A 144 11.76 -20.02 29.03
C ARG A 144 10.92 -20.15 27.76
N ILE A 145 9.85 -20.92 27.90
CA ILE A 145 8.60 -20.66 27.19
C ILE A 145 8.05 -19.37 27.83
N GLU A 146 7.52 -18.48 26.98
CA GLU A 146 6.93 -17.14 27.26
C GLU A 146 7.91 -15.96 27.24
N PRO A 147 7.57 -14.91 26.46
CA PRO A 147 6.39 -14.09 26.72
C PRO A 147 5.40 -14.05 25.55
N PHE A 148 4.30 -14.79 25.69
CA PHE A 148 3.04 -14.44 25.04
C PHE A 148 2.25 -13.64 26.06
N VAL A 149 1.68 -12.51 25.64
CA VAL A 149 0.81 -11.57 26.39
C VAL A 149 1.53 -10.60 27.35
N GLY A 150 1.44 -9.29 27.04
CA GLY A 150 1.47 -8.27 28.08
C GLY A 150 2.38 -7.05 27.91
N ALA A 151 2.73 -6.63 26.69
CA ALA A 151 2.86 -5.19 26.47
C ALA A 151 1.43 -4.70 26.19
N SER A 152 0.86 -3.88 27.07
CA SER A 152 -0.42 -3.21 26.81
C SER A 152 -0.33 -2.56 25.44
N GLU A 153 -0.98 -3.13 24.41
CA GLU A 153 -1.00 -2.53 23.08
C GLU A 153 -1.75 -1.22 23.21
N LYS A 154 -1.01 -0.12 23.31
CA LYS A 154 -1.58 1.21 23.24
C LYS A 154 -2.02 1.43 21.81
N HIS A 155 -3.33 1.36 21.57
CA HIS A 155 -3.92 1.63 20.27
C HIS A 155 -4.27 3.12 20.18
N THR A 156 -3.72 3.79 19.18
CA THR A 156 -4.08 5.18 18.92
C THR A 156 -5.34 5.20 18.06
N GLY A 157 -6.40 5.75 18.62
CA GLY A 157 -7.67 5.94 17.95
C GLY A 157 -7.72 7.25 17.17
N MET A 158 -8.58 7.31 16.17
CA MET A 158 -8.85 8.49 15.37
C MET A 158 -10.37 8.63 15.14
N ARG A 159 -10.86 9.86 15.21
CA ARG A 159 -12.11 10.30 14.59
C ARG A 159 -11.79 11.31 13.49
N MET A 160 -12.20 11.00 12.27
CA MET A 160 -12.13 11.86 11.10
C MET A 160 -13.49 12.51 10.86
N THR A 161 -13.51 13.80 10.57
CA THR A 161 -14.74 14.55 10.29
C THR A 161 -14.49 15.52 9.15
N TYR A 162 -15.43 15.58 8.20
CA TYR A 162 -15.43 16.56 7.12
C TYR A 162 -16.81 17.19 7.04
N ALA A 163 -16.89 18.50 7.20
CA ALA A 163 -18.16 19.22 7.25
C ALA A 163 -18.79 19.43 5.87
N GLY A 164 -17.98 19.39 4.80
CA GLY A 164 -18.41 19.61 3.42
C GLY A 164 -17.46 20.52 2.65
N SER A 165 -17.83 20.83 1.41
CA SER A 165 -17.01 21.66 0.51
C SER A 165 -16.64 23.01 1.15
N GLY A 166 -15.36 23.39 1.06
CA GLY A 166 -14.81 24.60 1.66
C GLY A 166 -14.41 24.51 3.14
N TYR A 167 -14.66 23.39 3.82
CA TYR A 167 -14.22 23.15 5.19
C TYR A 167 -12.95 22.28 5.25
N PRO A 168 -12.12 22.40 6.30
CA PRO A 168 -10.97 21.51 6.47
C PRO A 168 -11.40 20.08 6.82
N LEU A 169 -10.50 19.12 6.59
CA LEU A 169 -10.58 17.79 7.15
C LEU A 169 -10.09 17.83 8.59
N THR A 170 -10.96 17.51 9.55
CA THR A 170 -10.63 17.51 10.98
C THR A 170 -10.33 16.09 11.45
N LEU A 171 -9.18 15.90 12.11
CA LEU A 171 -8.80 14.64 12.76
C LEU A 171 -8.71 14.87 14.26
N LEU A 172 -9.42 14.07 15.04
CA LEU A 172 -9.26 13.98 16.49
C LEU A 172 -8.56 12.65 16.80
N ILE A 173 -7.35 12.71 17.35
CA ILE A 173 -6.49 11.55 17.59
C ILE A 173 -6.27 11.40 19.10
N ALA A 174 -6.35 10.17 19.62
CA ALA A 174 -6.17 9.87 21.05
C ALA A 174 -5.31 8.62 21.24
N GLU A 175 -4.30 8.67 22.12
CA GLU A 175 -3.40 7.54 22.40
C GLU A 175 -4.09 6.44 23.24
N ASP A 176 -5.00 6.82 24.14
CA ASP A 176 -5.85 5.93 24.93
C ASP A 176 -7.07 6.73 25.49
N ALA A 177 -7.99 6.06 26.20
CA ALA A 177 -9.22 6.67 26.72
C ALA A 177 -9.00 7.81 27.73
N ASN A 178 -7.84 7.85 28.39
CA ASN A 178 -7.48 8.84 29.41
C ASN A 178 -6.23 9.65 29.01
N GLY A 179 -5.82 9.50 27.75
CA GLY A 179 -4.55 9.98 27.24
C GLY A 179 -4.67 11.37 26.61
N PRO A 180 -3.55 11.94 26.16
CA PRO A 180 -3.58 13.17 25.41
C PRO A 180 -4.41 13.00 24.13
N THR A 181 -5.21 14.03 23.83
CA THR A 181 -5.92 14.13 22.55
C THR A 181 -5.31 15.25 21.73
N THR A 182 -5.29 15.09 20.41
CA THR A 182 -4.82 16.10 19.46
C THR A 182 -5.87 16.29 18.39
N THR A 183 -6.22 17.54 18.12
CA THR A 183 -7.06 17.92 16.98
C THR A 183 -6.20 18.52 15.90
N CYS A 184 -6.27 17.97 14.69
CA CYS A 184 -5.62 18.50 13.49
C CYS A 184 -6.69 18.98 12.51
N GLU A 185 -6.49 20.17 11.94
CA GLU A 185 -7.30 20.69 10.84
C GLU A 185 -6.44 20.78 9.60
N ILE A 186 -6.78 19.98 8.58
CA ILE A 186 -6.02 19.87 7.34
C ILE A 186 -6.81 20.60 6.26
N ALA A 187 -6.17 21.56 5.59
CA ALA A 187 -6.78 22.28 4.48
C ALA A 187 -7.17 21.31 3.35
N THR A 188 -8.36 21.51 2.80
CA THR A 188 -8.86 20.77 1.64
C THR A 188 -8.83 21.67 0.41
N TYR A 189 -8.68 21.05 -0.76
CA TYR A 189 -8.63 21.74 -2.05
C TYR A 189 -9.63 21.10 -3.02
N GLU A 190 -10.04 21.87 -4.03
CA GLU A 190 -10.87 21.35 -5.12
C GLU A 190 -10.07 20.30 -5.91
N PRO A 191 -10.65 19.12 -6.18
CA PRO A 191 -9.92 18.03 -6.82
C PRO A 191 -9.61 18.34 -8.28
N GLU A 192 -8.36 18.14 -8.68
CA GLU A 192 -7.99 18.22 -10.10
C GLU A 192 -8.44 16.94 -10.84
N PRO A 193 -8.82 17.04 -12.13
CA PRO A 193 -9.08 15.88 -12.96
C PRO A 193 -7.86 14.96 -12.99
N SER A 194 -8.03 13.71 -12.55
CA SER A 194 -7.01 12.67 -12.60
C SER A 194 -7.31 11.66 -13.71
N LEU A 195 -6.27 10.99 -14.20
CA LEU A 195 -6.42 9.87 -15.13
C LEU A 195 -6.99 8.67 -14.38
N ASP A 196 -8.03 8.07 -14.94
CA ASP A 196 -8.53 6.79 -14.49
C ASP A 196 -8.08 5.70 -15.45
N PHE A 197 -7.28 4.76 -14.93
CA PHE A 197 -6.86 3.60 -15.71
C PHE A 197 -7.89 2.49 -15.48
N ASP A 198 -8.80 2.35 -16.44
CA ASP A 198 -9.79 1.28 -16.45
C ASP A 198 -9.14 -0.04 -16.85
N PHE A 199 -8.62 -0.77 -15.85
CA PHE A 199 -8.09 -2.12 -16.07
C PHE A 199 -9.26 -3.08 -16.34
N ASP A 200 -9.45 -3.43 -17.61
CA ASP A 200 -10.47 -4.39 -18.02
C ASP A 200 -9.97 -5.83 -17.84
N ASN A 201 -10.55 -6.55 -16.88
CA ASN A 201 -10.23 -7.96 -16.63
C ASN A 201 -10.51 -8.86 -17.84
N SER A 202 -11.37 -8.46 -18.78
CA SER A 202 -11.63 -9.23 -20.00
C SER A 202 -10.45 -9.23 -20.98
N ARG A 203 -9.60 -8.20 -20.92
CA ARG A 203 -8.39 -8.03 -21.74
C ARG A 203 -7.11 -8.49 -21.04
N MET A 204 -7.23 -8.99 -19.82
CA MET A 204 -6.10 -9.47 -19.01
C MET A 204 -5.39 -10.65 -19.70
N VAL A 205 -4.10 -10.51 -19.97
CA VAL A 205 -3.28 -11.55 -20.61
C VAL A 205 -2.34 -12.25 -19.64
N LEU A 206 -2.02 -11.60 -18.52
CA LEU A 206 -1.22 -12.16 -17.43
C LEU A 206 -1.90 -11.90 -16.08
N LYS A 207 -1.92 -12.92 -15.23
CA LYS A 207 -2.24 -12.83 -13.80
C LYS A 207 -1.32 -13.71 -12.99
N ILE A 208 -0.67 -13.10 -12.01
CA ILE A 208 0.21 -13.77 -11.05
C ILE A 208 -0.22 -13.38 -9.64
N ILE A 209 -0.28 -14.34 -8.73
CA ILE A 209 -0.41 -14.07 -7.30
C ILE A 209 0.82 -14.65 -6.62
N LEU A 210 1.52 -13.81 -5.86
CA LEU A 210 2.71 -14.19 -5.11
C LEU A 210 2.71 -13.55 -3.73
N LYS A 211 3.52 -14.07 -2.81
CA LYS A 211 3.80 -13.41 -1.54
C LYS A 211 4.48 -12.07 -1.80
N SER A 212 4.03 -11.01 -1.16
CA SER A 212 4.59 -9.66 -1.36
C SER A 212 6.09 -9.59 -1.07
N SER A 213 6.59 -10.44 -0.17
CA SER A 213 8.02 -10.51 0.15
C SER A 213 8.89 -10.82 -1.06
N TRP A 214 8.49 -11.74 -1.92
CA TRP A 214 9.28 -12.10 -3.10
C TRP A 214 9.47 -10.91 -4.04
N PHE A 215 8.39 -10.14 -4.27
CA PHE A 215 8.47 -8.98 -5.15
C PHE A 215 9.18 -7.80 -4.50
N ARG A 216 9.00 -7.62 -3.19
CA ARG A 216 9.74 -6.62 -2.40
C ARG A 216 11.23 -6.86 -2.48
N ASP A 217 11.66 -8.09 -2.20
CA ASP A 217 13.06 -8.46 -2.12
C ASP A 217 13.69 -8.26 -3.51
N ALA A 218 13.01 -8.70 -4.57
CA ALA A 218 13.40 -8.47 -5.97
C ALA A 218 13.62 -6.98 -6.29
N LEU A 219 12.63 -6.13 -6.02
CA LEU A 219 12.74 -4.70 -6.31
C LEU A 219 13.78 -3.99 -5.43
N SER A 220 14.02 -4.48 -4.21
CA SER A 220 15.00 -3.90 -3.28
C SER A 220 16.45 -4.20 -3.63
N GLU A 221 16.70 -5.29 -4.38
CA GLU A 221 18.02 -5.68 -4.85
C GLU A 221 18.44 -4.95 -6.13
N LEU A 222 17.51 -4.28 -6.81
CA LEU A 222 17.77 -3.57 -8.06
C LEU A 222 18.43 -2.21 -7.81
N ASP A 223 19.38 -1.87 -8.68
CA ASP A 223 20.08 -0.59 -8.62
C ASP A 223 19.10 0.57 -8.98
N PRO A 224 19.02 1.63 -8.14
CA PRO A 224 18.21 2.83 -8.42
C PRO A 224 18.51 3.54 -9.74
N SER A 225 19.69 3.32 -10.33
CA SER A 225 20.12 3.89 -11.61
C SER A 225 19.53 3.17 -12.83
N TYR A 226 18.80 2.07 -12.65
CA TYR A 226 18.07 1.43 -13.75
C TYR A 226 16.96 2.34 -14.28
N ASP A 227 16.84 2.38 -15.61
CA ASP A 227 15.85 3.21 -16.29
C ASP A 227 14.54 2.45 -16.49
N LYS A 228 14.63 1.14 -16.76
CA LYS A 228 13.49 0.28 -17.10
C LYS A 228 13.45 -1.04 -16.34
N LEU A 229 12.24 -1.48 -16.07
CA LEU A 229 11.91 -2.82 -15.58
C LEU A 229 10.97 -3.49 -16.60
N THR A 230 11.33 -4.66 -17.09
CA THR A 230 10.57 -5.44 -18.06
C THR A 230 10.03 -6.70 -17.40
N PHE A 231 8.72 -6.91 -17.46
CA PHE A 231 8.08 -8.17 -17.12
C PHE A 231 7.96 -9.03 -18.37
N ILE A 232 8.60 -10.19 -18.35
CA ILE A 232 8.53 -11.19 -19.42
C ILE A 232 7.83 -12.41 -18.84
N SER A 233 6.78 -12.89 -19.51
CA SER A 233 6.07 -14.09 -19.07
C SER A 233 5.69 -14.97 -20.25
N ASN A 234 5.73 -16.28 -20.03
CA ASN A 234 5.46 -17.28 -21.05
C ASN A 234 4.47 -18.32 -20.52
N PRO A 235 3.50 -18.76 -21.34
CA PRO A 235 2.66 -19.90 -20.99
C PRO A 235 3.50 -21.14 -20.65
N PRO A 236 3.04 -22.03 -19.74
CA PRO A 236 3.82 -23.19 -19.31
C PRO A 236 4.27 -24.12 -20.45
N ASP A 237 3.51 -24.17 -21.54
CA ASP A 237 3.77 -25.02 -22.71
C ASP A 237 4.58 -24.31 -23.81
N ALA A 238 5.03 -23.07 -23.58
CA ALA A 238 5.78 -22.31 -24.57
C ALA A 238 7.15 -22.93 -24.85
N VAL A 239 7.29 -23.55 -26.03
CA VAL A 239 8.55 -24.08 -26.52
C VAL A 239 9.45 -22.98 -27.07
N ASP A 240 10.76 -23.11 -26.83
CA ASP A 240 11.75 -22.20 -27.37
C ASP A 240 12.07 -22.56 -28.82
N GLU A 241 11.45 -21.87 -29.78
CA GLU A 241 11.66 -22.11 -31.22
C GLU A 241 13.08 -21.73 -31.68
N ALA A 242 13.83 -20.95 -30.89
CA ALA A 242 15.15 -20.45 -31.23
C ALA A 242 16.31 -21.47 -31.03
N THR A 243 16.08 -22.61 -30.36
CA THR A 243 17.14 -23.58 -30.07
C THR A 243 17.12 -24.79 -31.03
N THR A 244 17.82 -24.67 -32.16
CA THR A 244 18.11 -25.81 -33.05
C THR A 244 19.18 -26.74 -32.47
N GLY A 245 18.84 -28.02 -32.30
CA GLY A 245 19.80 -29.13 -32.15
C GLY A 245 20.23 -29.48 -30.71
N ARG A 246 20.38 -30.79 -30.43
CA ARG A 246 20.98 -31.57 -29.28
C ARG A 246 21.05 -31.02 -27.83
N GLN A 247 20.88 -29.74 -27.55
CA GLN A 247 20.78 -29.10 -26.22
C GLN A 247 19.39 -29.23 -25.56
N ARG A 248 18.41 -29.84 -26.24
CA ARG A 248 17.04 -30.12 -25.70
C ARG A 248 17.00 -30.90 -24.36
N ARG A 249 18.11 -31.47 -23.88
CA ARG A 249 18.09 -32.44 -22.78
C ARG A 249 18.40 -31.89 -21.38
N ARG A 250 18.55 -30.57 -21.18
CA ARG A 250 18.74 -30.06 -19.81
C ARG A 250 17.96 -28.82 -19.39
N ASN A 251 17.71 -27.82 -20.25
CA ASN A 251 17.04 -26.55 -19.90
C ASN A 251 16.23 -25.98 -21.10
N GLY A 252 15.19 -26.68 -21.57
CA GLY A 252 14.50 -26.34 -22.84
C GLY A 252 13.22 -25.52 -22.75
N THR A 253 12.83 -25.04 -21.57
CA THR A 253 11.58 -24.31 -21.34
C THR A 253 11.87 -22.84 -21.06
N LYS A 254 11.18 -21.93 -21.75
CA LYS A 254 11.26 -20.49 -21.47
C LYS A 254 10.85 -20.23 -20.01
N PRO A 255 11.46 -19.24 -19.33
CA PRO A 255 11.05 -18.88 -17.97
C PRO A 255 9.58 -18.44 -17.99
N ILE A 256 8.80 -18.95 -17.05
CA ILE A 256 7.37 -18.61 -16.94
C ILE A 256 7.17 -17.16 -16.50
N LEU A 257 8.04 -16.66 -15.62
CA LEU A 257 8.15 -15.25 -15.25
C LEU A 257 9.64 -14.89 -15.16
N ARG A 258 10.02 -13.83 -15.87
CA ARG A 258 11.31 -13.16 -15.76
C ARG A 258 11.09 -11.68 -15.49
N ILE A 259 11.77 -11.16 -14.46
CA ILE A 259 11.89 -9.74 -14.20
C ILE A 259 13.27 -9.31 -14.69
N LYS A 260 13.30 -8.38 -15.65
CA LYS A 260 14.54 -7.85 -16.21
C LYS A 260 14.64 -6.37 -15.92
N ALA A 261 15.68 -5.93 -15.22
CA ALA A 261 15.99 -4.53 -15.04
C ALA A 261 17.16 -4.15 -15.95
N GLY A 262 17.14 -2.95 -16.53
CA GLY A 262 18.21 -2.48 -17.40
C GLY A 262 18.40 -0.97 -17.34
N GLY A 263 19.64 -0.56 -17.56
CA GLY A 263 20.06 0.84 -17.67
C GLY A 263 21.40 0.94 -18.39
N ASN A 264 21.99 2.13 -18.38
CA ASN A 264 23.23 2.41 -19.14
C ASN A 264 24.44 1.53 -18.76
N PHE A 265 24.48 1.00 -17.53
CA PHE A 265 25.63 0.28 -16.98
C PHE A 265 25.44 -1.24 -16.88
N GLY A 266 24.37 -1.77 -17.49
CA GLY A 266 24.12 -3.20 -17.55
C GLY A 266 22.65 -3.56 -17.31
N SER A 267 22.43 -4.85 -17.08
CA SER A 267 21.09 -5.39 -16.79
C SER A 267 21.16 -6.52 -15.78
N THR A 268 20.11 -6.65 -14.98
CA THR A 268 19.89 -7.77 -14.07
C THR A 268 18.67 -8.55 -14.54
N GLU A 269 18.74 -9.89 -14.50
CA GLU A 269 17.62 -10.77 -14.84
C GLU A 269 17.33 -11.71 -13.65
N MET A 270 16.05 -11.83 -13.28
CA MET A 270 15.56 -12.68 -12.19
C MET A 270 14.49 -13.62 -12.74
N ASP A 271 14.75 -14.93 -12.68
CA ASP A 271 13.84 -15.97 -13.16
C ASP A 271 13.08 -16.60 -11.99
N TYR A 272 11.75 -16.60 -12.09
CA TYR A 272 10.86 -17.20 -11.10
C TYR A 272 10.31 -18.51 -11.64
N PRO A 273 10.53 -19.65 -10.95
CA PRO A 273 10.01 -20.94 -11.38
C PRO A 273 8.49 -21.03 -11.13
N ASN A 274 7.82 -21.94 -11.84
CA ASN A 274 6.42 -22.28 -11.59
C ASN A 274 6.28 -23.18 -10.35
N ASP A 275 6.70 -22.66 -9.21
CA ASP A 275 6.63 -23.31 -7.91
C ASP A 275 5.52 -22.65 -7.09
N ARG A 276 4.62 -23.44 -6.49
CA ARG A 276 3.50 -22.93 -5.68
C ARG A 276 3.96 -22.23 -4.40
N ASP A 277 5.17 -22.51 -3.91
CA ASP A 277 5.74 -21.82 -2.75
C ASP A 277 6.18 -20.38 -3.10
N VAL A 278 6.36 -20.10 -4.39
CA VAL A 278 6.77 -18.82 -4.96
C VAL A 278 5.57 -18.10 -5.60
N LEU A 279 4.87 -18.79 -6.51
CA LEU A 279 3.72 -18.32 -7.27
C LEU A 279 2.46 -19.11 -6.88
N GLU A 280 1.61 -18.50 -6.06
CA GLU A 280 0.34 -19.11 -5.66
C GLU A 280 -0.64 -19.25 -6.83
N THR A 281 -0.57 -18.34 -7.81
CA THR A 281 -1.36 -18.38 -9.04
C THR A 281 -0.50 -17.90 -10.20
N PHE A 282 -0.61 -18.58 -11.34
CA PHE A 282 0.02 -18.17 -12.59
C PHE A 282 -0.93 -18.51 -13.75
N GLU A 283 -1.45 -17.48 -14.41
CA GLU A 283 -2.30 -17.58 -15.59
C GLU A 283 -1.69 -16.66 -16.66
N CYS A 284 -1.22 -17.25 -17.76
CA CYS A 284 -0.59 -16.51 -18.86
C CYS A 284 -1.12 -17.08 -20.17
N THR A 285 -1.85 -16.26 -20.94
CA THR A 285 -2.55 -16.69 -22.15
C THR A 285 -1.63 -16.73 -23.37
N ARG A 286 -0.65 -15.83 -23.43
CA ARG A 286 0.34 -15.68 -24.51
C ARG A 286 1.66 -15.19 -23.94
N SER A 287 2.76 -15.42 -24.66
CA SER A 287 4.05 -14.82 -24.30
C SER A 287 3.95 -13.30 -24.36
N ILE A 288 4.37 -12.63 -23.30
CA ILE A 288 4.37 -11.16 -23.20
C ILE A 288 5.73 -10.63 -22.76
N SER A 289 6.00 -9.39 -23.12
CA SER A 289 7.16 -8.61 -22.68
C SER A 289 6.76 -7.14 -22.66
N PHE A 290 6.58 -6.57 -21.48
CA PHE A 290 6.25 -5.15 -21.33
C PHE A 290 7.26 -4.47 -20.43
N SER A 291 7.72 -3.29 -20.84
CA SER A 291 8.70 -2.48 -20.12
C SER A 291 8.02 -1.29 -19.44
N TYR A 292 8.49 -0.95 -18.25
CA TYR A 292 7.96 0.15 -17.43
C TYR A 292 9.13 0.99 -16.92
N ARG A 293 8.89 2.27 -16.64
CA ARG A 293 9.90 3.11 -15.99
C ARG A 293 10.22 2.54 -14.60
N PHE A 294 11.48 2.19 -14.35
CA PHE A 294 11.86 1.55 -13.09
C PHE A 294 11.55 2.44 -11.88
N SER A 295 11.82 3.75 -11.98
CA SER A 295 11.50 4.71 -10.91
C SER A 295 10.02 4.79 -10.57
N HIS A 296 9.12 4.40 -11.48
CA HIS A 296 7.69 4.31 -11.19
C HIS A 296 7.40 3.02 -10.45
N ILE A 297 7.82 1.87 -10.98
CA ILE A 297 7.58 0.57 -10.33
C ILE A 297 8.22 0.51 -8.93
N ALA A 298 9.38 1.13 -8.73
CA ALA A 298 10.05 1.21 -7.43
C ALA A 298 9.18 1.90 -6.36
N LYS A 299 8.20 2.73 -6.72
CA LYS A 299 7.27 3.35 -5.75
C LYS A 299 6.36 2.32 -5.07
N ALA A 300 6.08 1.20 -5.75
CA ALA A 300 5.34 0.07 -5.18
C ALA A 300 6.05 -0.57 -3.96
N LEU A 301 7.37 -0.36 -3.80
CA LEU A 301 8.11 -0.85 -2.62
C LEU A 301 7.47 -0.40 -1.30
N ARG A 302 6.85 0.78 -1.26
CA ARG A 302 6.17 1.31 -0.06
C ARG A 302 5.00 0.45 0.37
N ALA A 303 4.15 0.03 -0.57
CA ALA A 303 3.05 -0.89 -0.31
C ALA A 303 3.55 -2.33 -0.03
N LEU A 304 4.60 -2.75 -0.71
CA LEU A 304 5.23 -4.07 -0.53
C LEU A 304 5.89 -4.27 0.84
N GLN A 305 6.26 -3.20 1.54
CA GLN A 305 6.80 -3.27 2.90
C GLN A 305 5.80 -3.79 3.94
N SER A 306 4.49 -3.60 3.70
CA SER A 306 3.45 -3.96 4.68
C SER A 306 2.42 -4.95 4.13
N SER A 307 2.33 -5.13 2.82
CA SER A 307 1.42 -6.11 2.22
C SER A 307 1.87 -7.56 2.40
N THR A 308 0.92 -8.47 2.30
CA THR A 308 1.11 -9.92 2.49
C THR A 308 1.15 -10.68 1.17
N LYS A 309 0.26 -10.32 0.24
CA LYS A 309 0.17 -10.88 -1.12
C LYS A 309 0.06 -9.77 -2.15
N THR A 310 0.62 -10.02 -3.31
CA THR A 310 0.54 -9.16 -4.49
C THR A 310 -0.14 -9.92 -5.61
N SER A 311 -1.20 -9.35 -6.19
CA SER A 311 -1.71 -9.74 -7.49
C SER A 311 -1.12 -8.83 -8.55
N LEU A 312 -0.30 -9.40 -9.43
CA LEU A 312 0.25 -8.72 -10.61
C LEU A 312 -0.59 -9.11 -11.81
N ARG A 313 -1.16 -8.12 -12.49
CA ARG A 313 -1.98 -8.30 -13.69
C ARG A 313 -1.50 -7.36 -14.79
N ILE A 314 -1.48 -7.86 -16.02
CA ILE A 314 -1.16 -7.07 -17.22
C ILE A 314 -2.20 -7.37 -18.28
N ASP A 315 -2.71 -6.32 -18.94
CA ASP A 315 -3.63 -6.43 -20.07
C ASP A 315 -2.92 -6.54 -21.43
N ASP A 316 -3.69 -6.63 -22.50
CA ASP A 316 -3.17 -6.80 -23.86
C ASP A 316 -2.41 -5.59 -24.41
N GLU A 317 -2.62 -4.40 -23.83
CA GLU A 317 -1.98 -3.12 -24.17
C GLU A 317 -0.78 -2.80 -23.24
N GLY A 318 -0.55 -3.60 -22.20
CA GLY A 318 0.56 -3.41 -21.27
C GLY A 318 0.27 -2.49 -20.10
N LEU A 319 -1.00 -2.18 -19.79
CA LEU A 319 -1.34 -1.57 -18.51
C LEU A 319 -1.07 -2.58 -17.40
N LEU A 320 -0.19 -2.22 -16.47
CA LEU A 320 0.10 -3.01 -15.28
C LEU A 320 -0.85 -2.60 -14.15
N SER A 321 -1.43 -3.59 -13.46
CA SER A 321 -2.09 -3.43 -12.16
C SER A 321 -1.44 -4.34 -11.12
N LEU A 322 -0.99 -3.73 -10.03
CA LEU A 322 -0.41 -4.38 -8.86
C LEU A 322 -1.34 -4.14 -7.67
N GLN A 323 -2.12 -5.16 -7.32
CA GLN A 323 -3.00 -5.11 -6.17
C GLN A 323 -2.32 -5.73 -4.95
N PHE A 324 -2.20 -4.95 -3.87
CA PHE A 324 -1.55 -5.35 -2.63
C PHE A 324 -2.59 -5.64 -1.54
N MET A 325 -2.59 -6.86 -1.04
CA MET A 325 -3.42 -7.26 0.09
C MET A 325 -2.76 -6.85 1.40
N MET A 326 -3.46 -6.02 2.16
CA MET A 326 -2.95 -5.40 3.38
C MET A 326 -3.40 -6.21 4.61
N PRO A 327 -2.55 -6.42 5.63
CA PRO A 327 -2.91 -7.22 6.81
C PRO A 327 -4.11 -6.61 7.53
N SER A 328 -5.22 -7.34 7.65
CA SER A 328 -6.44 -6.81 8.28
C SER A 328 -6.24 -6.47 9.77
N SER A 329 -6.86 -5.39 10.24
CA SER A 329 -6.87 -5.03 11.67
C SER A 329 -7.80 -5.91 12.51
N LYS A 330 -8.86 -6.46 11.90
CA LYS A 330 -9.83 -7.34 12.56
C LYS A 330 -9.47 -8.82 12.31
N THR A 331 -9.50 -9.64 13.37
CA THR A 331 -9.44 -11.11 13.24
C THR A 331 -10.63 -11.53 12.37
N ARG A 332 -10.38 -12.31 11.31
CA ARG A 332 -11.41 -12.76 10.36
C ARG A 332 -12.52 -13.50 11.11
N SER A 333 -13.62 -12.82 11.43
CA SER A 333 -14.76 -13.41 12.13
C SER A 333 -15.71 -14.17 11.19
N SER A 334 -15.46 -14.18 9.87
CA SER A 334 -16.25 -14.96 8.92
C SER A 334 -15.40 -15.38 7.72
N GLU A 335 -15.33 -16.69 7.46
CA GLU A 335 -14.82 -17.24 6.20
C GLU A 335 -15.77 -16.84 5.07
N GLY A 336 -15.50 -15.72 4.39
CA GLY A 336 -16.29 -15.28 3.23
C GLY A 336 -16.27 -13.78 2.95
N GLU A 337 -15.84 -12.95 3.91
CA GLU A 337 -15.70 -11.51 3.67
C GLU A 337 -14.45 -11.20 2.84
N GLY A 338 -14.63 -10.37 1.80
CA GLY A 338 -13.56 -9.89 0.93
C GLY A 338 -12.52 -9.03 1.68
N PRO A 339 -11.46 -8.57 1.00
CA PRO A 339 -10.46 -7.71 1.63
C PRO A 339 -11.10 -6.41 2.12
N GLN A 340 -10.92 -6.06 3.40
CA GLN A 340 -11.48 -4.85 4.02
C GLN A 340 -10.77 -3.57 3.55
N ALA A 341 -9.52 -3.68 3.11
CA ALA A 341 -8.83 -2.65 2.36
C ALA A 341 -7.71 -3.26 1.51
N PHE A 342 -7.36 -2.58 0.43
CA PHE A 342 -6.23 -2.94 -0.42
C PHE A 342 -5.66 -1.69 -1.09
N ILE A 343 -4.44 -1.83 -1.62
CA ILE A 343 -3.84 -0.81 -2.49
C ILE A 343 -3.83 -1.36 -3.90
N ASP A 344 -4.26 -0.58 -4.88
CA ASP A 344 -4.02 -0.86 -6.30
C ASP A 344 -3.04 0.17 -6.85
N PHE A 345 -1.97 -0.33 -7.47
CA PHE A 345 -0.97 0.49 -8.12
C PHE A 345 -1.00 0.17 -9.60
N GLN A 346 -1.21 1.18 -10.43
CA GLN A 346 -1.31 1.00 -11.86
C GLN A 346 -0.23 1.81 -12.58
N CYS A 347 0.32 1.25 -13.65
CA CYS A 347 1.38 1.90 -14.42
C CYS A 347 1.23 1.59 -15.90
N LEU A 348 1.34 2.61 -16.75
CA LEU A 348 1.43 2.45 -18.19
C LEU A 348 2.78 1.86 -18.59
N ALA A 349 2.76 0.95 -19.57
CA ALA A 349 3.97 0.51 -20.23
C ALA A 349 4.65 1.67 -20.96
N LEU A 350 5.96 1.55 -21.15
CA LEU A 350 6.71 2.35 -22.08
C LEU A 350 6.37 1.89 -23.50
N ASP A 351 6.22 2.83 -24.42
CA ASP A 351 6.24 2.52 -25.84
C ASP A 351 7.60 1.87 -26.15
N ASP A 352 7.60 0.66 -26.71
CA ASP A 352 8.83 0.09 -27.20
C ASP A 352 9.35 1.01 -28.31
N ASP A 353 10.58 1.51 -28.18
CA ASP A 353 11.26 2.17 -29.30
C ASP A 353 11.22 1.18 -30.46
N VAL A 354 10.44 1.49 -31.50
CA VAL A 354 10.53 0.82 -32.80
C VAL A 354 11.92 1.16 -33.33
N ILE A 355 12.90 0.33 -33.00
CA ILE A 355 14.25 0.37 -33.60
C ILE A 355 14.24 -0.45 -34.88
#